data_AF-A0A385SUV1-F1
#
_entry.id   AF-A0A385SUV1-F1
#
_cell.length_a   1.000
_cell.length_b   1.000
_cell.length_c   1.000
_cell.angle_alpha   90.00
_cell.angle_beta   90.00
_cell.angle_gamma   90.00
#
_symmetry.space_group_name_H-M   'P 1'
#
loop_
_entity.id
_entity.type
_entity.pdbx_description
1 polymer ?
#
loop_
_entity_poly.entity_id
_entity_poly.type
_entity_poly.pdbx_seq_one_letter_code
_entity_poly.pdbx_strand_id
1 'polypeptide(L)'
;MRTQIFLRILLTLHITGIVIMAGTSFIDYFTFKLFWRFADHGDNRSLGLLPLMSRYGEFVRIGGVIIIATGLAMLLLVKGVWWEQSWFKIKMALVVMVVLNGVLFGNKLGTKFREVITNNSTDFIQQTAPLRTQLNRFYILQLTLFFVIVLVSVLKFSRSEE
;
A
#
# COMPACT_ATOMS: atom_id res chain seq x y z
N MET A 1 -5.53 -33.68 -0.67
CA MET A 1 -4.44 -33.25 0.21
C MET A 1 -3.51 -32.21 -0.43
N ARG A 2 -2.90 -32.47 -1.60
CA ARG A 2 -1.95 -31.56 -2.28
C ARG A 2 -2.51 -30.15 -2.58
N THR A 3 -3.75 -30.05 -3.08
CA THR A 3 -4.40 -28.75 -3.37
C THR A 3 -4.64 -27.90 -2.12
N GLN A 4 -4.97 -28.53 -0.99
CA GLN A 4 -5.23 -27.84 0.27
C GLN A 4 -3.95 -27.23 0.85
N ILE A 5 -2.82 -27.94 0.75
CA ILE A 5 -1.51 -27.44 1.16
C ILE A 5 -1.11 -26.25 0.27
N PHE A 6 -1.31 -26.37 -1.04
CA PHE A 6 -1.00 -25.30 -1.99
C PHE A 6 -1.82 -24.04 -1.73
N LEU A 7 -3.13 -24.17 -1.45
CA LEU A 7 -3.98 -23.04 -1.07
C LEU A 7 -3.53 -22.36 0.22
N ARG A 8 -3.09 -23.13 1.24
CA ARG A 8 -2.55 -22.57 2.48
C ARG A 8 -1.26 -21.79 2.24
N ILE A 9 -0.36 -22.32 1.42
CA ILE A 9 0.89 -21.62 1.04
C ILE A 9 0.56 -20.31 0.32
N LEU A 10 -0.36 -20.34 -0.65
CA LEU A 10 -0.78 -19.14 -1.38
C LEU A 10 -1.42 -18.11 -0.45
N LEU A 11 -2.28 -18.54 0.46
CA LEU A 11 -2.91 -17.66 1.44
C LEU A 11 -1.88 -17.02 2.37
N THR A 12 -0.93 -17.80 2.89
CA THR A 12 0.18 -17.28 3.71
C THR A 12 0.97 -16.24 2.92
N LEU A 13 1.36 -16.55 1.69
CA LEU A 13 2.12 -15.64 0.85
C LEU A 13 1.32 -14.36 0.50
N HIS A 14 0.01 -14.47 0.29
CA HIS A 14 -0.88 -13.35 0.05
C HIS A 14 -0.94 -12.40 1.27
N ILE A 15 -1.12 -12.96 2.48
CA ILE A 15 -1.12 -12.19 3.73
C ILE A 15 0.24 -11.53 3.93
N THR A 16 1.34 -12.24 3.69
CA THR A 16 2.69 -11.66 3.74
C THR A 16 2.84 -10.47 2.79
N GLY A 17 2.31 -10.58 1.56
CA GLY A 17 2.27 -9.46 0.62
C GLY A 17 1.52 -8.25 1.16
N ILE A 18 0.35 -8.45 1.77
CA ILE A 18 -0.43 -7.39 2.44
C ILE A 18 0.37 -6.76 3.58
N VAL A 19 0.99 -7.57 4.44
CA VAL A 19 1.77 -7.09 5.59
C VAL A 19 2.98 -6.27 5.13
N ILE A 20 3.73 -6.74 4.12
CA ILE A 20 4.85 -5.99 3.53
C ILE A 20 4.35 -4.64 3.01
N MET A 21 3.28 -4.66 2.20
CA MET A 21 2.77 -3.45 1.57
C MET A 21 2.21 -2.45 2.60
N ALA A 22 1.48 -2.93 3.61
CA ALA A 22 0.91 -2.11 4.67
C ALA A 22 1.98 -1.54 5.60
N GLY A 23 2.90 -2.38 6.08
CA GLY A 23 3.98 -1.99 6.98
C GLY A 23 4.93 -0.99 6.33
N THR A 24 5.29 -1.21 5.07
CA THR A 24 6.15 -0.27 4.32
C THR A 24 5.43 1.04 4.04
N SER A 25 4.14 1.03 3.67
CA SER A 25 3.35 2.25 3.52
C SER A 25 3.23 3.05 4.83
N PHE A 26 3.12 2.36 5.96
CA PHE A 26 3.08 2.98 7.28
C PHE A 26 4.41 3.67 7.61
N ILE A 27 5.53 2.96 7.49
CA ILE A 27 6.86 3.52 7.78
C ILE A 27 7.18 4.68 6.81
N ASP A 28 6.81 4.54 5.54
CA ASP A 28 7.01 5.58 4.53
C ASP A 28 6.21 6.85 4.84
N TYR A 29 4.97 6.71 5.34
CA TYR A 29 4.18 7.86 5.80
C TYR A 29 4.85 8.63 6.95
N PHE A 30 5.36 7.92 7.96
CA PHE A 30 6.07 8.56 9.07
C PHE A 30 7.38 9.19 8.61
N THR A 31 8.09 8.55 7.69
CA THR A 31 9.31 9.10 7.08
C THR A 31 9.00 10.36 6.28
N PHE A 32 7.90 10.39 5.53
CA PHE A 32 7.40 11.58 4.84
C PHE A 32 7.06 12.72 5.82
N LYS A 33 6.39 12.43 6.94
CA LYS A 33 6.12 13.44 7.98
C LYS A 33 7.42 13.97 8.60
N LEU A 34 8.37 13.10 8.87
CA LEU A 34 9.67 13.45 9.41
C LEU A 34 10.48 14.29 8.43
N PHE A 35 10.45 13.94 7.14
CA PHE A 35 11.03 14.72 6.04
C PHE A 35 10.54 16.17 6.09
N TRP A 36 9.22 16.37 6.13
CA TRP A 36 8.64 17.70 6.18
C TRP A 36 8.97 18.45 7.45
N ARG A 37 9.03 17.77 8.59
CA ARG A 37 9.45 18.38 9.84
C ARG A 37 10.87 18.95 9.72
N PHE A 38 11.81 18.22 9.14
CA PHE A 38 13.18 18.70 8.93
C PHE A 38 13.27 19.78 7.85
N ALA A 39 12.56 19.61 6.73
CA ALA A 39 12.53 20.58 5.63
C ALA A 39 11.96 21.93 6.08
N ASP A 40 10.86 21.94 6.84
CA ASP A 40 10.22 23.16 7.37
C ASP A 40 11.14 23.93 8.35
N HIS A 41 12.15 23.27 8.94
CA HIS A 41 13.16 23.89 9.82
C HIS A 41 14.49 24.23 9.10
N GLY A 42 14.55 24.08 7.77
CA GLY A 42 15.77 24.31 6.99
C GLY A 42 16.88 23.29 7.24
N ASP A 43 16.53 22.11 7.76
CA ASP A 43 17.48 21.07 8.12
C ASP A 43 17.79 20.14 6.94
N ASN A 44 19.06 20.12 6.52
CA ASN A 44 19.57 19.28 5.44
C ASN A 44 19.43 17.77 5.70
N ARG A 45 19.16 17.34 6.94
CA ARG A 45 18.83 15.94 7.26
C ARG A 45 17.61 15.42 6.52
N SER A 46 16.71 16.30 6.07
CA SER A 46 15.56 15.96 5.23
C SER A 46 15.98 15.22 3.96
N LEU A 47 17.02 15.67 3.26
CA LEU A 47 17.50 15.05 2.01
C LEU A 47 18.00 13.62 2.23
N GLY A 48 18.58 13.32 3.39
CA GLY A 48 19.02 11.98 3.76
C GLY A 48 17.89 10.94 3.87
N LEU A 49 16.64 11.38 3.98
CA LEU A 49 15.47 10.49 4.05
C LEU A 49 14.94 10.10 2.67
N LEU A 50 15.29 10.84 1.61
CA LEU A 50 14.81 10.56 0.25
C LEU A 50 15.19 9.15 -0.21
N PRO A 51 16.45 8.66 -0.11
CA PRO A 51 16.80 7.30 -0.53
C PRO A 51 16.00 6.23 0.22
N LEU A 52 15.72 6.45 1.51
CA LEU A 52 14.95 5.54 2.36
C LEU A 52 13.52 5.36 1.83
N MET A 53 12.85 6.48 1.57
CA MET A 53 11.52 6.50 0.95
C MET A 53 11.51 5.82 -0.44
N SER A 54 12.66 5.71 -1.12
CA SER A 54 12.74 5.09 -2.47
C SER A 54 12.59 3.59 -2.35
N ARG A 55 13.36 3.03 -1.42
CA ARG A 55 13.34 1.62 -1.07
C ARG A 55 11.96 1.21 -0.57
N TYR A 56 11.30 2.06 0.22
CA TYR A 56 9.92 1.78 0.64
C TYR A 56 8.97 1.65 -0.55
N GLY A 57 9.06 2.54 -1.55
CA GLY A 57 8.29 2.42 -2.79
C GLY A 57 8.59 1.13 -3.59
N GLU A 58 9.81 0.59 -3.52
CA GLU A 58 10.15 -0.73 -4.08
C GLU A 58 9.48 -1.86 -3.29
N PHE A 59 9.53 -1.83 -1.96
CA PHE A 59 8.88 -2.85 -1.13
C PHE A 59 7.35 -2.85 -1.29
N VAL A 60 6.72 -1.67 -1.42
CA VAL A 60 5.29 -1.55 -1.73
C VAL A 60 4.96 -2.24 -3.07
N ARG A 61 5.81 -2.06 -4.09
CA ARG A 61 5.65 -2.72 -5.40
C ARG A 61 5.81 -4.24 -5.28
N ILE A 62 6.83 -4.71 -4.58
CA ILE A 62 7.05 -6.15 -4.35
C ILE A 62 5.84 -6.76 -3.63
N GLY A 63 5.36 -6.12 -2.56
CA GLY A 63 4.15 -6.54 -1.84
C GLY A 63 2.93 -6.57 -2.77
N GLY A 64 2.72 -5.54 -3.58
CA GLY A 64 1.65 -5.48 -4.57
C GLY A 64 1.68 -6.62 -5.60
N VAL A 65 2.86 -6.94 -6.14
CA VAL A 65 3.04 -8.08 -7.08
C VAL A 65 2.70 -9.40 -6.41
N ILE A 66 3.19 -9.63 -5.17
CA ILE A 66 2.90 -10.83 -4.41
C ILE A 66 1.38 -10.98 -4.19
N ILE A 67 0.70 -9.90 -3.78
CA ILE A 67 -0.76 -9.89 -3.56
C ILE A 67 -1.50 -10.25 -4.85
N ILE A 68 -1.17 -9.62 -5.97
CA ILE A 68 -1.84 -9.88 -7.26
C ILE A 68 -1.63 -11.32 -7.69
N ALA A 69 -0.37 -11.79 -7.73
CA ALA A 69 -0.03 -13.12 -8.21
C ALA A 69 -0.70 -14.22 -7.38
N THR A 70 -0.64 -14.10 -6.05
CA THR A 70 -1.27 -15.07 -5.14
C THR A 70 -2.79 -14.99 -5.14
N GLY A 71 -3.37 -13.79 -5.25
CA GLY A 71 -4.81 -13.58 -5.35
C GLY A 71 -5.40 -14.23 -6.59
N LEU A 72 -4.77 -14.01 -7.75
CA LEU A 72 -5.15 -14.65 -9.02
C LEU A 72 -5.00 -16.18 -8.94
N ALA A 73 -3.89 -16.68 -8.40
CA ALA A 73 -3.67 -18.11 -8.25
C ALA A 73 -4.76 -18.77 -7.38
N MET A 74 -5.13 -18.14 -6.26
CA MET A 74 -6.21 -18.65 -5.39
C MET A 74 -7.57 -18.62 -6.09
N LEU A 75 -7.89 -17.56 -6.86
CA LEU A 75 -9.14 -17.48 -7.62
C LEU A 75 -9.28 -18.62 -8.65
N LEU A 76 -8.20 -18.90 -9.40
CA LEU A 76 -8.18 -19.96 -10.41
C LEU A 76 -8.36 -21.35 -9.79
N LEU A 77 -7.78 -21.59 -8.62
CA LEU A 77 -7.84 -22.89 -7.94
C LEU A 77 -9.20 -23.20 -7.31
N VAL A 78 -9.90 -22.17 -6.84
CA VAL A 78 -11.17 -22.34 -6.11
C VAL A 78 -12.39 -22.41 -7.05
N LYS A 79 -12.19 -22.29 -8.37
CA LYS A 79 -13.24 -22.43 -9.41
C LYS A 79 -14.55 -21.67 -9.11
N GLY A 80 -14.45 -20.52 -8.43
CA GLY A 80 -15.61 -19.66 -8.13
C GLY A 80 -16.39 -19.96 -6.84
N VAL A 81 -16.06 -21.01 -6.07
CA VAL A 81 -16.80 -21.33 -4.82
C VAL A 81 -16.75 -20.18 -3.80
N TRP A 82 -15.62 -19.47 -3.69
CA TRP A 82 -15.53 -18.30 -2.81
C TRP A 82 -16.15 -17.04 -3.42
N TRP A 83 -16.40 -17.02 -4.74
CA TRP A 83 -17.00 -15.88 -5.41
C TRP A 83 -18.48 -15.71 -5.05
N GLU A 84 -19.16 -16.73 -4.55
CA GLU A 84 -20.56 -16.61 -4.12
C GLU A 84 -20.71 -15.85 -2.80
N GLN A 85 -19.64 -15.74 -2.01
CA GLN A 85 -19.67 -15.06 -0.71
C GLN A 85 -19.44 -13.55 -0.87
N SER A 86 -20.43 -12.74 -0.47
CA SER A 86 -20.35 -11.27 -0.54
C SER A 86 -19.14 -10.69 0.19
N TRP A 87 -18.76 -11.26 1.35
CA TRP A 87 -17.57 -10.88 2.09
C TRP A 87 -16.29 -11.01 1.26
N PHE A 88 -16.15 -12.10 0.51
CA PHE A 88 -14.98 -12.34 -0.33
C PHE A 88 -14.90 -11.35 -1.49
N LYS A 89 -16.04 -11.03 -2.14
CA LYS A 89 -16.10 -10.00 -3.19
C LYS A 89 -15.64 -8.64 -2.69
N ILE A 90 -16.16 -8.20 -1.54
CA ILE A 90 -15.79 -6.91 -0.93
C ILE A 90 -14.30 -6.89 -0.59
N LYS A 91 -13.78 -7.95 0.04
CA LYS A 91 -12.37 -8.05 0.38
C LYS A 91 -11.47 -7.98 -0.86
N MET A 92 -11.82 -8.71 -1.92
CA MET A 92 -11.07 -8.70 -3.17
C MET A 92 -11.08 -7.33 -3.84
N ALA A 93 -12.25 -6.66 -3.89
CA ALA A 93 -12.36 -5.31 -4.43
C ALA A 93 -11.48 -4.31 -3.66
N LEU A 94 -11.47 -4.38 -2.33
CA LEU A 94 -10.64 -3.53 -1.48
C LEU A 94 -9.13 -3.80 -1.69
N VAL A 95 -8.73 -5.07 -1.76
CA VAL A 95 -7.33 -5.46 -2.00
C VAL A 95 -6.87 -4.94 -3.37
N VAL A 96 -7.68 -5.11 -4.41
CA VAL A 96 -7.37 -4.57 -5.75
C VAL A 96 -7.26 -3.06 -5.71
N MET A 97 -8.18 -2.36 -5.04
CA MET A 97 -8.14 -0.91 -4.89
C MET A 97 -6.86 -0.44 -4.18
N VAL A 98 -6.43 -1.13 -3.12
CA VAL A 98 -5.17 -0.84 -2.41
C VAL A 98 -3.96 -1.00 -3.30
N VAL A 99 -3.89 -2.09 -4.07
CA VAL A 99 -2.76 -2.35 -4.95
C VAL A 99 -2.72 -1.33 -6.09
N LEU A 100 -3.86 -1.05 -6.72
CA LEU A 100 -3.96 -0.03 -7.76
C LEU A 100 -3.58 1.35 -7.24
N ASN A 101 -4.10 1.75 -6.09
CA ASN A 101 -3.77 3.03 -5.48
C ASN A 101 -2.27 3.11 -5.15
N GLY A 102 -1.72 2.12 -4.46
CA GLY A 102 -0.33 2.09 -4.04
C GLY A 102 0.67 2.05 -5.21
N VAL A 103 0.45 1.16 -6.18
CA VAL A 103 1.38 0.94 -7.30
C VAL A 103 1.26 2.03 -8.36
N LEU A 104 0.06 2.47 -8.72
CA LEU A 104 -0.14 3.44 -9.81
C LEU A 104 0.01 4.88 -9.34
N PHE A 105 -0.63 5.24 -8.23
CA PHE A 105 -0.64 6.63 -7.74
C PHE A 105 0.53 6.91 -6.82
N GLY A 106 0.81 6.02 -5.86
CA GLY A 106 1.91 6.18 -4.91
C GLY A 106 3.28 6.30 -5.60
N ASN A 107 3.54 5.45 -6.59
CA ASN A 107 4.81 5.44 -7.30
C ASN A 107 5.01 6.72 -8.13
N LYS A 108 4.00 7.13 -8.93
CA LYS A 108 4.07 8.37 -9.72
C LYS A 108 4.25 9.62 -8.87
N LEU A 109 3.54 9.67 -7.74
CA LEU A 109 3.59 10.83 -6.85
C LEU A 109 4.90 10.89 -6.08
N GLY A 110 5.42 9.73 -5.64
CA GLY A 110 6.71 9.61 -4.97
C GLY A 110 7.90 9.92 -5.88
N THR A 111 7.88 9.51 -7.16
CA THR A 111 8.94 9.86 -8.12
C THR A 111 8.94 11.35 -8.44
N LYS A 112 7.76 11.93 -8.72
CA LYS A 112 7.61 13.36 -8.96
C LYS A 112 8.09 14.20 -7.77
N PHE A 113 7.80 13.74 -6.56
CA PHE A 113 8.26 14.40 -5.33
C PHE A 113 9.77 14.45 -5.22
N ARG A 114 10.45 13.35 -5.48
CA ARG A 114 11.93 13.29 -5.46
C ARG A 114 12.55 14.19 -6.52
N GLU A 115 12.01 14.13 -7.73
CA GLU A 115 12.50 14.91 -8.86
C GLU A 115 12.42 16.41 -8.56
N VAL A 116 11.27 16.90 -8.06
CA VAL A 116 11.10 18.32 -7.72
C VAL A 116 12.07 18.76 -6.62
N ILE A 117 12.31 17.92 -5.61
CA ILE A 117 13.22 18.25 -4.49
C ILE A 117 14.69 18.17 -4.89
N THR A 118 15.06 17.27 -5.79
CA THR A 118 16.45 17.12 -6.23
C THR A 118 16.83 18.21 -7.23
N ASN A 119 15.88 18.70 -8.03
CA ASN A 119 16.12 19.69 -9.08
C ASN A 119 15.92 21.15 -8.64
N ASN A 120 15.18 21.45 -7.58
CA ASN A 120 14.94 22.82 -7.10
C ASN A 120 15.60 23.05 -5.74
N SER A 121 16.73 23.75 -5.73
CA SER A 121 17.53 23.98 -4.50
C SER A 121 17.14 25.22 -3.69
N THR A 122 16.42 26.19 -4.27
CA THR A 122 16.20 27.50 -3.60
C THR A 122 14.77 27.80 -3.17
N ASP A 123 13.74 27.13 -3.71
CA ASP A 123 12.34 27.43 -3.38
C ASP A 123 11.41 26.19 -3.42
N PHE A 124 11.97 25.02 -3.09
CA PHE A 124 11.22 23.77 -3.20
C PHE A 124 9.99 23.75 -2.31
N ILE A 125 10.02 24.33 -1.10
CA ILE A 125 8.92 24.30 -0.14
C ILE A 125 7.63 24.90 -0.73
N GLN A 126 7.73 26.03 -1.44
CA GLN A 126 6.56 26.68 -2.02
C GLN A 126 6.01 25.91 -3.23
N GLN A 127 6.89 25.36 -4.08
CA GLN A 127 6.47 24.58 -5.26
C GLN A 127 5.92 23.19 -4.90
N THR A 128 6.34 22.62 -3.78
CA THR A 128 5.96 21.28 -3.33
C THR A 128 4.79 21.28 -2.35
N ALA A 129 4.27 22.43 -1.90
CA ALA A 129 3.07 22.53 -1.08
C ALA A 129 1.83 21.76 -1.63
N PRO A 130 1.48 21.86 -2.93
CA PRO A 130 0.38 21.04 -3.48
C PRO A 130 0.73 19.55 -3.48
N LEU A 131 1.99 19.21 -3.72
CA LEU A 131 2.48 17.82 -3.76
C LEU A 131 2.48 17.18 -2.36
N ARG A 132 2.85 17.94 -1.33
CA ARG A 132 2.75 17.56 0.09
C ARG A 132 1.33 17.18 0.45
N THR A 133 0.35 18.00 0.04
CA THR A 133 -1.07 17.76 0.34
C THR A 133 -1.58 16.52 -0.37
N GLN A 134 -1.21 16.33 -1.64
CA GLN A 134 -1.57 15.13 -2.41
C GLN A 134 -0.97 13.85 -1.80
N LEU A 135 0.31 13.87 -1.43
CA LEU A 135 0.98 12.73 -0.78
C LEU A 135 0.34 12.40 0.56
N ASN A 136 0.06 13.42 1.38
CA ASN A 136 -0.59 13.20 2.67
C ASN A 136 -1.98 12.56 2.50
N ARG A 137 -2.78 13.02 1.53
CA ARG A 137 -4.08 12.40 1.21
C ARG A 137 -3.91 10.96 0.72
N PHE A 138 -2.93 10.71 -0.15
CA PHE A 138 -2.61 9.36 -0.62
C PHE A 138 -2.29 8.41 0.54
N TYR A 139 -1.38 8.78 1.44
CA TYR A 139 -1.03 7.92 2.58
C TYR A 139 -2.21 7.69 3.52
N ILE A 140 -2.99 8.73 3.84
CA ILE A 140 -4.18 8.59 4.68
C ILE A 140 -5.18 7.62 4.04
N LEU A 141 -5.46 7.78 2.75
CA LEU A 141 -6.37 6.90 2.02
C LEU A 141 -5.85 5.46 1.97
N GLN A 142 -4.55 5.28 1.70
CA GLN A 142 -3.90 3.97 1.64
C GLN A 142 -3.97 3.25 3.01
N LEU A 143 -3.64 3.94 4.10
CA LEU A 143 -3.70 3.40 5.46
C LEU A 143 -5.15 3.12 5.89
N THR A 144 -6.09 3.99 5.51
CA THR A 144 -7.52 3.77 5.75
C THR A 144 -8.00 2.51 5.04
N LEU A 145 -7.62 2.30 3.78
CA LEU A 145 -7.98 1.10 3.05
C LEU A 145 -7.38 -0.16 3.68
N PHE A 146 -6.11 -0.13 4.12
CA PHE A 146 -5.52 -1.25 4.86
C PHE A 146 -6.29 -1.56 6.15
N PHE A 147 -6.66 -0.53 6.91
CA PHE A 147 -7.46 -0.67 8.12
C PHE A 147 -8.83 -1.30 7.82
N VAL A 148 -9.52 -0.83 6.78
CA VAL A 148 -10.81 -1.39 6.34
C VAL A 148 -10.66 -2.85 5.88
N ILE A 149 -9.58 -3.22 5.18
CA ILE A 149 -9.32 -4.62 4.80
C ILE A 149 -9.17 -5.51 6.03
N VAL A 150 -8.44 -5.05 7.05
CA VAL A 150 -8.27 -5.79 8.31
C VAL A 150 -9.60 -5.90 9.03
N LEU A 151 -10.34 -4.81 9.15
CA LEU A 151 -11.65 -4.76 9.80
C LEU A 151 -12.65 -5.69 9.11
N VAL A 152 -12.77 -5.64 7.79
CA VAL A 152 -13.60 -6.58 7.00
C VAL A 152 -13.11 -8.01 7.20
N SER A 153 -11.80 -8.26 7.29
CA SER A 153 -11.26 -9.60 7.51
C SER A 153 -11.61 -10.18 8.88
N VAL A 154 -11.64 -9.33 9.93
CA VAL A 154 -12.00 -9.73 11.30
C VAL A 154 -13.51 -9.89 11.46
N LEU A 155 -14.28 -8.93 10.96
CA LEU A 155 -15.74 -8.91 11.05
C LEU A 155 -16.42 -9.93 10.14
N LYS A 156 -15.67 -10.87 9.52
CA LYS A 156 -16.13 -11.87 8.54
C LYS A 156 -17.63 -12.03 8.64
N PHE A 157 -18.37 -11.38 7.73
CA PHE A 157 -19.81 -11.44 7.71
C PHE A 157 -20.19 -12.90 7.41
N SER A 158 -20.24 -13.74 8.43
CA SER A 158 -21.06 -14.92 8.38
C SER A 158 -22.46 -14.35 8.24
N ARG A 159 -23.11 -14.68 7.13
CA ARG A 159 -24.56 -14.67 7.10
C ARG A 159 -24.99 -15.33 8.41
N SER A 160 -25.59 -14.56 9.31
CA SER A 160 -26.35 -15.15 10.40
C SER A 160 -27.30 -16.12 9.71
N GLU A 161 -27.15 -17.39 10.02
CA GLU A 161 -28.22 -18.35 9.83
C GLU A 161 -29.37 -17.85 10.72
N GLU A 162 -30.25 -17.05 10.14
CA GLU A 162 -31.66 -16.93 10.51
C GLU A 162 -32.47 -16.82 9.21
#